data_AF-A0A2P6PN24-F1
#
_entry.id   AF-A0A2P6PN24-F1
#
_cell.length_a   1.000
_cell.length_b   1.000
_cell.length_c   1.000
_cell.angle_alpha   90.00
_cell.angle_beta   90.00
_cell.angle_gamma   90.00
#
_symmetry.space_group_name_H-M   'P 1'
#
loop_
_entity.id
_entity.type
_entity.pdbx_description
1 polymer ?
#
loop_
_entity_poly.entity_id
_entity_poly.type
_entity_poly.pdbx_seq_one_letter_code
_entity_poly.pdbx_strand_id
1 'polypeptide(L)'
;MTRGSAEKKGVSKLNRNDIVMLNIGSKATEAKVVAVRDSRVKLRLITSPVCTNIGDKVAIIQRVEQHKPRCHIAWGEITDGRTLHIEPCPTLEADSTNQ
;
A
#
# COMPACT_ATOMS: atom_id res chain seq x y z
N MET A 1 -0.94 34.54 25.36
CA MET A 1 0.07 33.51 25.06
C MET A 1 -0.18 32.31 25.96
N THR A 2 -0.74 31.23 25.44
CA THR A 2 -0.78 29.93 26.15
C THR A 2 -0.23 28.90 25.17
N ARG A 3 1.07 28.64 25.30
CA ARG A 3 1.77 27.58 24.57
C ARG A 3 1.27 26.24 25.10
N GLY A 4 0.18 25.72 24.54
CA GLY A 4 -0.21 24.35 24.73
C GLY A 4 0.84 23.45 24.09
N SER A 5 1.75 22.92 24.90
CA SER A 5 2.64 21.84 24.49
C SER A 5 1.76 20.63 24.20
N ALA A 6 1.33 20.50 22.95
CA ALA A 6 0.71 19.28 22.46
C ALA A 6 1.81 18.23 22.44
N GLU A 7 1.95 17.48 23.54
CA GLU A 7 2.64 16.21 23.52
C GLU A 7 2.06 15.43 22.34
N LYS A 8 2.92 15.16 21.35
CA LYS A 8 2.56 14.43 20.15
C LYS A 8 2.30 13.00 20.59
N LYS A 9 1.06 12.74 21.05
CA LYS A 9 0.58 11.43 21.47
C LYS A 9 1.05 10.42 20.42
N GLY A 10 1.90 9.49 20.85
CA GLY A 10 2.81 8.75 20.00
C GLY A 10 2.14 8.14 18.77
N VAL A 11 2.88 8.16 17.66
CA VAL A 11 2.52 7.43 16.44
C VAL A 11 2.35 5.96 16.78
N SER A 12 1.15 5.41 16.60
CA SER A 12 0.90 3.97 16.73
C SER A 12 1.76 3.23 15.71
N LYS A 13 2.55 2.26 16.18
CA LYS A 13 3.37 1.43 15.30
C LYS A 13 2.47 0.46 14.53
N LEU A 14 2.84 0.19 13.27
CA LEU A 14 2.24 -0.89 12.49
C LEU A 14 2.64 -2.23 13.09
N ASN A 15 1.69 -3.14 13.29
CA ASN A 15 1.97 -4.48 13.76
C ASN A 15 1.88 -5.50 12.63
N ARG A 16 2.54 -6.64 12.82
CA ARG A 16 2.44 -7.77 11.91
C ARG A 16 1.00 -8.28 11.89
N ASN A 17 0.49 -8.57 10.69
CA ASN A 17 -0.87 -9.00 10.40
C ASN A 17 -1.97 -7.93 10.44
N ASP A 18 -1.64 -6.66 10.72
CA ASP A 18 -2.61 -5.56 10.61
C ASP A 18 -3.08 -5.40 9.16
N ILE A 19 -4.34 -5.03 8.98
CA ILE A 19 -4.90 -4.63 7.69
C ILE A 19 -4.92 -3.10 7.64
N VAL A 20 -4.35 -2.55 6.57
CA VAL A 20 -4.22 -1.12 6.35
C VAL A 20 -4.69 -0.75 4.96
N MET A 21 -5.15 0.49 4.81
CA MET A 21 -5.50 1.05 3.51
C MET A 21 -4.29 1.75 2.92
N LEU A 22 -3.97 1.46 1.66
CA LEU A 22 -2.89 2.07 0.90
C LEU A 22 -3.46 2.94 -0.20
N ASN A 23 -2.97 4.16 -0.29
CA ASN A 23 -3.19 5.03 -1.44
C ASN A 23 -1.88 5.15 -2.21
N ILE A 24 -1.86 4.64 -3.43
CA ILE A 24 -0.73 4.71 -4.34
C ILE A 24 -1.20 5.50 -5.57
N GLY A 25 -0.77 6.75 -5.69
CA GLY A 25 -1.29 7.67 -6.69
C GLY A 25 -2.82 7.80 -6.61
N SER A 26 -3.52 7.40 -7.68
CA SER A 26 -4.99 7.41 -7.77
C SER A 26 -5.66 6.11 -7.31
N LYS A 27 -4.89 5.08 -6.94
CA LYS A 27 -5.42 3.76 -6.53
C LYS A 27 -5.45 3.66 -5.01
N ALA A 28 -6.63 3.35 -4.46
CA ALA A 28 -6.81 2.96 -3.07
C ALA A 28 -7.00 1.43 -3.00
N THR A 29 -6.22 0.75 -2.15
CA THR A 29 -6.23 -0.71 -2.02
C THR A 29 -5.96 -1.14 -0.58
N GLU A 30 -6.48 -2.29 -0.18
CA GLU A 30 -6.22 -2.86 1.14
C GLU A 30 -5.02 -3.80 1.12
N ALA A 31 -4.15 -3.68 2.13
CA ALA A 31 -2.99 -4.53 2.29
C ALA A 31 -2.84 -5.04 3.72
N LYS A 32 -2.30 -6.24 3.84
CA LYS A 32 -1.91 -6.86 5.11
C LYS A 32 -0.42 -6.65 5.37
N VAL A 33 -0.08 -6.26 6.59
CA VAL A 33 1.32 -6.16 7.05
C VAL A 33 1.91 -7.56 7.25
N VAL A 34 2.92 -7.90 6.47
CA VAL A 34 3.59 -9.22 6.54
C VAL A 34 4.80 -9.17 7.47
N ALA A 35 5.57 -8.10 7.40
CA ALA A 35 6.74 -7.88 8.24
C ALA A 35 6.99 -6.37 8.38
N VAL A 36 7.45 -5.96 9.56
CA VAL A 36 7.92 -4.61 9.84
C VAL A 36 9.40 -4.75 10.21
N ARG A 37 10.27 -3.98 9.56
CA ARG A 37 11.71 -3.97 9.80
C ARG A 37 12.19 -2.52 9.83
N ASP A 38 12.69 -2.05 10.96
CA ASP A 38 13.19 -0.68 11.14
C ASP A 38 12.25 0.37 10.51
N SER A 39 12.64 0.94 9.36
CA SER A 39 11.91 1.94 8.60
C SER A 39 11.16 1.41 7.36
N ARG A 40 11.17 0.09 7.12
CA ARG A 40 10.54 -0.56 5.97
C ARG A 40 9.44 -1.52 6.42
N VAL A 41 8.40 -1.61 5.60
CA VAL A 41 7.28 -2.52 5.84
C VAL A 41 7.04 -3.35 4.59
N LYS A 42 6.92 -4.67 4.77
CA LYS A 42 6.50 -5.58 3.71
C LYS A 42 5.00 -5.75 3.80
N LEU A 43 4.31 -5.30 2.76
CA LEU A 43 2.86 -5.33 2.65
C LEU A 43 2.45 -6.36 1.59
N ARG A 44 1.34 -7.06 1.82
CA ARG A 44 0.72 -7.97 0.86
C ARG A 44 -0.66 -7.46 0.52
N LEU A 45 -0.89 -7.14 -0.74
CA LEU A 45 -2.20 -6.72 -1.24
C LEU A 45 -3.21 -7.86 -1.06
N ILE A 46 -4.42 -7.53 -0.62
CA ILE A 46 -5.48 -8.52 -0.34
C ILE A 46 -6.41 -8.67 -1.54
N THR A 47 -6.77 -7.57 -2.19
CA THR A 47 -7.87 -7.56 -3.16
C THR A 47 -7.42 -7.80 -4.59
N SER A 48 -6.54 -6.94 -5.11
CA SER A 48 -6.09 -6.99 -6.50
C SER A 48 -4.66 -6.46 -6.65
N PRO A 49 -3.91 -6.96 -7.63
CA PRO A 49 -2.63 -6.36 -8.00
C PRO A 49 -2.85 -4.94 -8.52
N VAL A 50 -1.90 -4.06 -8.24
CA VAL A 50 -1.92 -2.68 -8.70
C VAL A 50 -0.71 -2.40 -9.58
N CYS A 51 -0.91 -1.59 -10.61
CA CYS A 51 0.17 -1.11 -11.47
C CYS A 51 0.89 0.04 -10.75
N THR A 52 2.17 -0.15 -10.45
CA THR A 52 3.01 0.81 -9.72
C THR A 52 4.45 0.67 -10.18
N ASN A 53 5.23 1.72 -10.00
CA ASN A 53 6.66 1.72 -10.26
C ASN A 53 7.45 1.80 -8.94
N ILE A 54 8.70 1.34 -9.00
CA ILE A 54 9.67 1.60 -7.94
C ILE A 54 9.90 3.12 -7.92
N GLY A 55 9.79 3.72 -6.73
CA GLY A 55 9.86 5.18 -6.56
C GLY A 55 8.51 5.87 -6.34
N ASP A 56 7.40 5.16 -6.49
CA ASP A 56 6.08 5.76 -6.30
C ASP A 56 5.81 6.10 -4.82
N LYS A 57 5.26 7.28 -4.59
CA LYS A 57 4.83 7.73 -3.27
C LYS A 57 3.58 6.98 -2.83
N VAL A 58 3.60 6.48 -1.59
CA VAL A 58 2.48 5.77 -0.98
C VAL A 58 2.07 6.42 0.33
N ALA A 59 0.76 6.53 0.54
CA ALA A 59 0.19 6.84 1.85
C ALA A 59 -0.39 5.57 2.46
N ILE A 60 -0.03 5.30 3.72
CA ILE A 60 -0.54 4.17 4.51
C ILE A 60 -1.47 4.73 5.57
N ILE A 61 -2.71 4.27 5.56
CA ILE A 61 -3.77 4.67 6.48
C ILE A 61 -4.08 3.49 7.39
N GLN A 62 -3.76 3.64 8.68
CA GLN A 62 -4.07 2.66 9.72
C GLN A 62 -5.22 3.18 10.57
N ARG A 63 -6.23 2.32 10.81
CA ARG A 63 -7.28 2.59 11.78
C ARG A 63 -6.77 2.24 13.17
N VAL A 64 -6.79 3.20 14.09
CA VAL A 64 -6.37 2.99 15.49
C VAL A 64 -7.59 3.00 16.39
N GLU A 65 -7.84 1.89 17.08
CA GLU A 65 -8.89 1.77 18.08
C GLU A 65 -8.36 2.21 19.46
N GLN A 66 -8.77 3.40 19.89
CA GLN A 66 -8.56 3.97 21.23
C GLN A 66 -9.87 4.60 21.71
N HIS A 67 -9.89 5.19 22.91
CA HIS A 67 -11.01 6.00 23.44
C HIS A 67 -11.57 7.05 22.45
N LYS A 68 -10.77 7.48 21.47
CA LYS A 68 -11.23 8.20 20.28
C LYS A 68 -10.63 7.50 19.05
N PRO A 69 -11.42 6.85 18.18
CA PRO A 69 -10.89 6.24 16.97
C PRO A 69 -10.30 7.32 16.07
N ARG A 70 -9.08 7.10 15.59
CA ARG A 70 -8.37 8.04 14.71
C ARG A 70 -7.67 7.28 13.60
N CYS A 71 -7.61 7.88 12.42
CA CYS A 71 -6.77 7.40 11.33
C CYS A 71 -5.35 7.92 11.52
N HIS A 72 -4.39 7.01 11.56
CA HIS A 72 -2.98 7.34 11.46
C HIS A 72 -2.57 7.31 9.98
N ILE A 73 -1.93 8.37 9.49
CA ILE A 73 -1.48 8.50 8.11
C ILE A 73 0.04 8.55 8.11
N ALA A 74 0.66 7.55 7.51
CA ALA A 74 2.09 7.50 7.24
C ALA A 74 2.35 7.66 5.74
N TRP A 75 3.52 8.16 5.38
CA TRP A 75 3.96 8.33 4.00
C TRP A 75 5.24 7.52 3.78
N GLY A 76 5.41 7.02 2.56
CA GLY A 76 6.60 6.27 2.18
C GLY A 76 6.73 6.16 0.67
N GLU A 77 7.66 5.33 0.24
CA GLU A 77 7.98 5.08 -1.16
C GLU A 77 8.12 3.59 -1.41
N ILE A 78 7.73 3.14 -2.60
CA ILE A 78 7.90 1.77 -3.03
C ILE A 78 9.37 1.54 -3.39
N THR A 79 10.05 0.70 -2.61
CA THR A 79 11.47 0.38 -2.82
C THR A 79 11.70 -0.96 -3.51
N ASP A 80 10.79 -1.91 -3.32
CA ASP A 80 10.86 -3.27 -3.87
C ASP A 80 9.45 -3.89 -3.91
N GLY A 81 9.23 -4.88 -4.77
CA GLY A 81 7.93 -5.49 -5.00
C GLY A 81 7.98 -6.81 -5.78
N ARG A 82 6.85 -7.50 -5.85
CA ARG A 82 6.69 -8.72 -6.67
C ARG A 82 5.74 -8.42 -7.83
N THR A 83 6.26 -8.47 -9.05
CA THR A 83 5.48 -8.31 -10.27
C THR A 83 4.73 -9.61 -10.59
N LEU A 84 3.46 -9.48 -10.99
CA LEU A 84 2.72 -10.60 -11.57
C LEU A 84 3.03 -10.65 -13.06
N HIS A 85 3.50 -11.80 -13.54
CA HIS A 85 3.62 -12.05 -14.96
C HIS A 85 2.23 -12.41 -15.50
N ILE A 86 1.72 -11.61 -16.42
CA ILE A 86 0.49 -11.88 -17.14
C ILE A 86 0.91 -12.30 -18.54
N GLU A 87 0.61 -13.54 -18.91
CA GLU A 87 0.78 -14.02 -20.28
C GLU A 87 0.04 -13.06 -21.23
N PRO A 88 0.67 -12.63 -22.34
CA PRO A 88 -0.01 -11.79 -23.31
C PRO A 88 -1.25 -12.54 -23.81
N CYS A 89 -2.37 -11.82 -23.91
CA CYS A 89 -3.58 -12.39 -24.47
C CYS A 89 -3.24 -12.97 -25.86
N PRO A 90 -3.62 -14.22 -26.19
CA PRO A 90 -3.33 -14.78 -27.49
C PRO A 90 -3.88 -13.82 -28.53
N THR A 91 -2.96 -13.24 -29.31
CA THR A 91 -3.36 -12.41 -30.44
C THR A 91 -4.07 -13.38 -31.38
N LEU A 92 -5.33 -13.08 -31.74
CA LEU A 92 -5.97 -13.81 -32.83
C LEU A 92 -5.08 -13.56 -34.05
N GLU A 93 -4.21 -14.52 -34.36
CA GLU A 93 -3.50 -14.59 -35.63
C GLU A 93 -4.61 -14.50 -36.67
N ALA A 94 -4.69 -13.37 -37.36
CA ALA A 94 -5.56 -13.24 -38.52
C ALA A 94 -5.02 -14.25 -39.53
N ASP A 95 -5.68 -15.41 -39.57
CA ASP A 95 -5.42 -16.46 -40.52
C ASP A 95 -5.69 -15.90 -41.92
N SER A 96 -4.66 -15.28 -42.49
CA SER A 96 -4.61 -14.86 -43.88
C SER A 96 -4.29 -16.08 -44.73
N THR A 97 -5.14 -17.11 -44.62
CA THR A 97 -5.17 -18.17 -45.62
C THR A 97 -5.83 -17.61 -46.87
N ASN A 98 -4.96 -17.10 -47.74
CA ASN A 98 -5.15 -17.05 -49.19
C ASN A 98 -5.60 -18.43 -49.68
N GLN A 99 -6.83 -18.52 -50.17
CA GLN A 99 -7.19 -19.29 -51.37
C GLN A 99 -8.55 -18.84 -51.91
#